data_AF-A0A2M8TN97-F1
#
_entry.id   AF-A0A2M8TN97-F1
#
_cell.length_a   1.000
_cell.length_b   1.000
_cell.length_c   1.000
_cell.angle_alpha   90.00
_cell.angle_beta   90.00
_cell.angle_gamma   90.00
#
_symmetry.space_group_name_H-M   'P 1'
#
loop_
_entity.id
_entity.type
_entity.pdbx_description
1 polymer ?
#
loop_
_entity_poly.entity_id
_entity_poly.type
_entity_poly.pdbx_seq_one_letter_code
_entity_poly.pdbx_strand_id
1 'polypeptide(L)'
;MIKKTLCFSNPAYLSLHNAQLAIRLPEVEACNDLPDSFKKQTERTIPIEDIGVVLLDNKQITITSSALEALIENNCAVITCDSKNMPIGLLLPLCGNTTQSERFRSQIEASLPLKKQLWQQTIKQKISNQAKLLSIYTNTDVGCMYAWADKVRSGDPENLEARAAAYYWKNLFSDIPDFVRGREGEPPNNLLNYGYAILRAVVARSLVASGLLPTLGIHHHNRYNAYCLADDIMEPYRPYVDGVVLDVMASTTDYSELTKEIKMKLLAIPVLDTTIGNKKSPLMIATQQTTSSLYKCFSGEQRRLVYPEL
;
A
#
# COMPACT_ATOMS: atom_id res chain seq x y z
N MET A 1 5.88 -17.40 -0.76
CA MET A 1 4.47 -17.72 -1.05
C MET A 1 3.77 -16.44 -1.45
N ILE A 2 2.99 -16.46 -2.54
CA ILE A 2 2.22 -15.29 -2.99
C ILE A 2 1.03 -15.14 -2.04
N LYS A 3 0.94 -14.02 -1.32
CA LYS A 3 -0.23 -13.77 -0.47
C LYS A 3 -1.41 -13.26 -1.30
N LYS A 4 -2.62 -13.52 -0.81
CA LYS A 4 -3.90 -13.10 -1.36
C LYS A 4 -4.39 -11.81 -0.67
N THR A 5 -5.08 -10.98 -1.45
CA THR A 5 -5.89 -9.86 -0.95
C THR A 5 -7.35 -10.31 -0.92
N LEU A 6 -7.98 -10.26 0.25
CA LEU A 6 -9.40 -10.55 0.41
C LEU A 6 -10.17 -9.27 0.66
N CYS A 7 -11.31 -9.11 0.00
CA CYS A 7 -12.21 -7.98 0.22
C CYS A 7 -13.61 -8.49 0.52
N PHE A 8 -14.14 -8.11 1.67
CA PHE A 8 -15.48 -8.43 2.11
C PHE A 8 -16.36 -7.18 1.95
N SER A 9 -17.09 -7.10 0.83
CA SER A 9 -18.02 -5.99 0.53
C SER A 9 -19.48 -6.32 0.85
N ASN A 10 -19.75 -7.57 1.23
CA ASN A 10 -21.07 -8.08 1.59
C ASN A 10 -21.09 -8.49 3.07
N PRO A 11 -22.28 -8.62 3.70
CA PRO A 11 -22.40 -9.17 5.04
C PRO A 11 -21.72 -10.54 5.13
N ALA A 12 -20.90 -10.75 6.15
CA ALA A 12 -20.11 -11.97 6.31
C ALA A 12 -19.79 -12.25 7.77
N TYR A 13 -19.79 -13.53 8.15
CA TYR A 13 -19.26 -14.01 9.42
C TYR A 13 -17.90 -14.67 9.17
N LEU A 14 -16.86 -14.12 9.80
CA LEU A 14 -15.47 -14.51 9.65
C LEU A 14 -14.97 -15.18 10.93
N SER A 15 -14.60 -16.44 10.83
CA SER A 15 -14.12 -17.24 11.96
C SER A 15 -12.89 -18.05 11.60
N LEU A 16 -12.18 -18.58 12.60
CA LEU A 16 -11.04 -19.46 12.41
C LEU A 16 -11.45 -20.92 12.59
N HIS A 17 -11.10 -21.78 11.63
CA HIS A 17 -11.29 -23.22 11.73
C HIS A 17 -10.09 -23.93 11.10
N ASN A 18 -9.33 -24.71 11.89
CA ASN A 18 -8.15 -25.47 11.41
C ASN A 18 -7.13 -24.64 10.61
N ALA A 19 -6.72 -23.48 11.15
CA ALA A 19 -5.84 -22.52 10.47
C ALA A 19 -6.38 -21.98 9.12
N GLN A 20 -7.69 -22.13 8.87
CA GLN A 20 -8.40 -21.55 7.74
C GLN A 20 -9.29 -20.41 8.22
N LEU A 21 -9.33 -19.32 7.45
CA LEU A 21 -10.37 -18.31 7.57
C LEU A 21 -11.66 -18.88 6.97
N ALA A 22 -12.60 -19.23 7.85
CA ALA A 22 -13.94 -19.67 7.47
C ALA A 22 -14.85 -18.46 7.25
N ILE A 23 -15.51 -18.45 6.10
CA ILE A 23 -16.38 -17.38 5.62
C ILE A 23 -17.79 -17.97 5.50
N ARG A 24 -18.72 -17.43 6.29
CA ARG A 24 -20.15 -17.79 6.26
C ARG A 24 -21.01 -16.59 5.91
N LEU A 25 -22.11 -16.84 5.23
CA LEU A 25 -23.06 -15.80 4.83
C LEU A 25 -24.16 -15.68 5.90
N PRO A 26 -24.40 -14.47 6.46
CA PRO A 26 -25.41 -14.26 7.50
C PRO A 26 -26.81 -14.74 7.09
N GLU A 27 -27.17 -14.54 5.83
CA GLU A 27 -28.47 -14.97 5.27
C GLU A 27 -28.67 -16.50 5.31
N VAL A 28 -27.60 -17.26 5.14
CA VAL A 28 -27.63 -18.73 5.20
C VAL A 28 -27.69 -19.21 6.65
N GLU A 29 -26.91 -18.56 7.53
CA GLU A 29 -26.86 -18.91 8.95
C GLU A 29 -28.20 -18.63 9.66
N ALA A 30 -28.84 -17.50 9.34
CA ALA A 30 -30.11 -17.09 9.93
C ALA A 30 -31.34 -17.88 9.44
N CYS A 31 -31.21 -18.65 8.35
CA CYS A 31 -32.31 -19.44 7.83
C CYS A 31 -32.51 -20.72 8.67
N ASN A 32 -33.63 -20.81 9.37
CA ASN A 32 -33.97 -21.97 10.21
C ASN A 32 -34.42 -23.20 9.40
N ASP A 33 -34.85 -22.99 8.16
CA ASP A 33 -35.36 -24.05 7.28
C ASP A 33 -34.23 -24.83 6.58
N LEU A 34 -32.99 -24.34 6.64
CA LEU A 34 -31.82 -25.00 6.05
C LEU A 34 -31.17 -25.97 7.05
N PRO A 35 -30.96 -27.24 6.67
CA PRO A 35 -30.21 -28.19 7.49
C PRO A 35 -28.77 -27.73 7.73
N ASP A 36 -28.19 -28.07 8.90
CA ASP A 36 -26.80 -27.75 9.24
C ASP A 36 -25.78 -28.29 8.22
N SER A 37 -26.09 -29.42 7.58
CA SER A 37 -25.26 -29.98 6.50
C SER A 37 -25.19 -29.05 5.30
N PHE A 38 -26.29 -28.38 4.96
CA PHE A 38 -26.32 -27.41 3.86
C PHE A 38 -25.55 -26.15 4.22
N LYS A 39 -25.73 -25.63 5.44
CA LYS A 39 -24.97 -24.46 5.94
C LYS A 39 -23.46 -24.70 5.84
N LYS A 40 -22.99 -25.88 6.28
CA LYS A 40 -21.58 -26.29 6.17
C LYS A 40 -21.07 -26.38 4.73
N GLN A 41 -21.90 -26.80 3.77
CA GLN A 41 -21.48 -26.86 2.35
C GLN A 41 -21.29 -25.48 1.71
N THR A 42 -21.97 -24.46 2.22
CA THR A 42 -21.81 -23.08 1.74
C THR A 42 -20.62 -22.35 2.35
N GLU A 43 -20.02 -22.90 3.41
CA GLU A 43 -18.83 -22.34 4.05
C GLU A 43 -17.66 -22.35 3.05
N ARG A 44 -17.02 -21.19 2.89
CA ARG A 44 -15.77 -21.08 2.14
C ARG A 44 -14.61 -20.93 3.10
N THR A 45 -13.51 -21.61 2.83
CA THR A 45 -12.30 -21.56 3.64
C THR A 45 -11.11 -21.11 2.82
N ILE A 46 -10.21 -20.35 3.46
CA ILE A 46 -8.95 -19.90 2.86
C ILE A 46 -7.84 -20.09 3.89
N PRO A 47 -6.68 -20.69 3.53
CA PRO A 47 -5.58 -20.83 4.48
C PRO A 47 -5.15 -19.46 5.01
N ILE A 48 -5.08 -19.28 6.33
CA ILE A 48 -4.70 -17.99 6.92
C ILE A 48 -3.30 -17.57 6.46
N GLU A 49 -2.38 -18.53 6.32
CA GLU A 49 -1.01 -18.28 5.86
C GLU A 49 -0.94 -17.73 4.43
N ASP A 50 -1.96 -17.95 3.60
CA ASP A 50 -2.05 -17.39 2.25
C ASP A 50 -2.50 -15.92 2.27
N ILE A 51 -3.00 -15.39 3.37
CA ILE A 51 -3.65 -14.08 3.40
C ILE A 51 -2.63 -13.00 3.77
N GLY A 52 -2.57 -11.93 2.97
CA GLY A 52 -1.65 -10.81 3.15
C GLY A 52 -2.37 -9.50 3.48
N VAL A 53 -3.56 -9.31 2.91
CA VAL A 53 -4.41 -8.14 3.12
C VAL A 53 -5.86 -8.59 3.24
N VAL A 54 -6.57 -8.09 4.24
CA VAL A 54 -8.03 -8.24 4.40
C VAL A 54 -8.65 -6.86 4.46
N LEU A 55 -9.57 -6.57 3.53
CA LEU A 55 -10.39 -5.37 3.53
C LEU A 55 -11.80 -5.70 4.05
N LEU A 56 -12.19 -5.03 5.12
CA LEU A 56 -13.52 -5.11 5.72
C LEU A 56 -14.33 -3.89 5.25
N ASP A 57 -15.09 -4.08 4.18
CA ASP A 57 -15.78 -3.04 3.41
C ASP A 57 -17.31 -3.16 3.52
N ASN A 58 -17.81 -3.64 4.66
CA ASN A 58 -19.24 -3.74 4.94
C ASN A 58 -19.51 -3.66 6.45
N LYS A 59 -20.54 -2.90 6.84
CA LYS A 59 -20.91 -2.66 8.25
C LYS A 59 -21.47 -3.90 8.95
N GLN A 60 -21.90 -4.91 8.21
CA GLN A 60 -22.50 -6.15 8.72
C GLN A 60 -21.49 -7.31 8.74
N ILE A 61 -20.19 -7.01 8.75
CA ILE A 61 -19.17 -8.03 8.94
C ILE A 61 -19.01 -8.29 10.43
N THR A 62 -19.08 -9.57 10.82
CA THR A 62 -18.69 -10.03 12.15
C THR A 62 -17.42 -10.84 12.03
N ILE A 63 -16.40 -10.54 12.85
CA ILE A 63 -15.16 -11.29 12.89
C ILE A 63 -14.85 -11.72 14.32
N THR A 64 -14.50 -12.99 14.50
CA THR A 64 -14.12 -13.54 15.81
C THR A 64 -12.72 -13.09 16.23
N SER A 65 -12.46 -13.04 17.54
CA SER A 65 -11.13 -12.70 18.07
C SER A 65 -10.05 -13.66 17.59
N SER A 66 -10.35 -14.96 17.49
CA SER A 66 -9.40 -15.98 17.00
C SER A 66 -9.03 -15.78 15.53
N ALA A 67 -9.97 -15.36 14.69
CA ALA A 67 -9.67 -15.01 13.30
C ALA A 67 -8.76 -13.77 13.21
N LEU A 68 -9.01 -12.73 14.01
CA LEU A 68 -8.14 -11.55 14.07
C LEU A 68 -6.73 -11.90 14.54
N GLU A 69 -6.61 -12.68 15.61
CA GLU A 69 -5.34 -13.18 16.13
C GLU A 69 -4.55 -13.92 15.05
N ALA A 70 -5.15 -14.92 14.40
CA ALA A 70 -4.48 -15.71 13.38
C ALA A 70 -4.04 -14.87 12.16
N LEU A 71 -4.85 -13.88 11.75
CA LEU A 71 -4.48 -12.92 10.70
C LEU A 71 -3.27 -12.08 11.13
N ILE A 72 -3.25 -11.57 12.35
CA ILE A 72 -2.16 -10.75 12.89
C ILE A 72 -0.86 -11.58 13.00
N GLU A 73 -0.93 -12.79 13.53
CA GLU A 73 0.24 -13.70 13.64
C GLU A 73 0.87 -14.01 12.28
N ASN A 74 0.03 -14.07 11.23
CA ASN A 74 0.48 -14.27 9.85
C ASN A 74 0.89 -12.97 9.14
N ASN A 75 1.06 -11.89 9.91
CA ASN A 75 1.41 -10.56 9.44
C ASN A 75 0.45 -10.11 8.32
N CYS A 76 -0.86 -10.29 8.48
CA CYS A 76 -1.86 -9.77 7.56
C CYS A 76 -2.19 -8.32 7.90
N ALA A 77 -2.29 -7.45 6.88
CA ALA A 77 -2.86 -6.12 7.05
C ALA A 77 -4.38 -6.21 7.05
N VAL A 78 -5.02 -6.00 8.20
CA VAL A 78 -6.49 -5.94 8.29
C VAL A 78 -6.92 -4.48 8.24
N ILE A 79 -7.70 -4.12 7.22
CA ILE A 79 -8.08 -2.76 6.88
C ILE A 79 -9.59 -2.62 7.06
N THR A 80 -10.03 -1.55 7.73
CA THR A 80 -11.45 -1.19 7.85
C THR A 80 -11.78 0.02 6.99
N CYS A 81 -12.99 0.03 6.44
CA CYS A 81 -13.48 1.13 5.61
C CYS A 81 -14.52 2.01 6.32
N ASP A 82 -14.68 3.24 5.83
CA ASP A 82 -15.71 4.17 6.29
C ASP A 82 -17.06 3.93 5.59
N SER A 83 -18.04 4.80 5.83
CA SER A 83 -19.35 4.73 5.18
C SER A 83 -19.33 5.01 3.67
N LYS A 84 -18.24 5.59 3.16
CA LYS A 84 -18.00 5.81 1.72
C LYS A 84 -17.16 4.68 1.11
N ASN A 85 -16.93 3.59 1.88
CA ASN A 85 -16.14 2.44 1.47
C ASN A 85 -14.66 2.79 1.18
N MET A 86 -14.15 3.85 1.82
CA MET A 86 -12.75 4.24 1.75
C MET A 86 -11.97 3.62 2.91
N PRO A 87 -10.76 3.07 2.69
CA PRO A 87 -9.90 2.59 3.77
C PRO A 87 -9.57 3.69 4.78
N ILE A 88 -9.89 3.48 6.05
CA ILE A 88 -9.64 4.45 7.13
C ILE A 88 -8.90 3.87 8.35
N GLY A 89 -9.03 2.57 8.59
CA GLY A 89 -8.39 1.89 9.72
C GLY A 89 -7.42 0.82 9.25
N LEU A 90 -6.40 0.57 10.06
CA LEU A 90 -5.40 -0.45 9.83
C LEU A 90 -5.01 -1.08 11.16
N LEU A 91 -5.19 -2.40 11.26
CA LEU A 91 -4.74 -3.21 12.38
C LEU A 91 -3.39 -3.83 12.03
N LEU A 92 -2.40 -3.58 12.88
CA LEU A 92 -1.03 -4.08 12.75
C LEU A 92 -0.66 -4.90 14.00
N PRO A 93 0.26 -5.89 13.87
CA PRO A 93 0.82 -6.58 15.02
C PRO A 93 1.50 -5.58 15.98
N LEU A 94 1.24 -5.73 17.29
CA LEU A 94 1.98 -4.99 18.31
C LEU A 94 3.45 -5.42 18.33
N CYS A 95 3.69 -6.74 18.30
CA CYS A 95 5.01 -7.36 18.32
C CYS A 95 5.23 -8.14 17.02
N GLY A 96 5.64 -7.46 15.94
CA GLY A 96 5.91 -8.10 14.64
C GLY A 96 7.35 -8.61 14.47
N ASN A 97 8.23 -8.35 15.43
CA ASN A 97 9.66 -8.67 15.34
C ASN A 97 10.25 -8.92 16.74
N THR A 98 11.06 -9.97 16.92
CA THR A 98 11.65 -10.33 18.23
C THR A 98 12.70 -9.33 18.71
N THR A 99 13.29 -8.55 17.80
CA THR A 99 14.32 -7.51 18.09
C THR A 99 13.76 -6.09 18.01
N GLN A 100 12.43 -5.93 18.02
CA GLN A 100 11.75 -4.66 17.74
C GLN A 100 12.28 -3.48 18.57
N SER A 101 12.50 -3.65 19.89
CA SER A 101 12.99 -2.56 20.75
C SER A 101 14.38 -2.06 20.36
N GLU A 102 15.27 -2.94 19.93
CA GLU A 102 16.62 -2.59 19.44
C GLU A 102 16.53 -1.82 18.12
N ARG A 103 15.68 -2.30 17.21
CA ARG A 103 15.46 -1.66 15.91
C ARG A 103 14.81 -0.29 16.04
N PHE A 104 13.87 -0.13 16.96
CA PHE A 104 13.27 1.15 17.30
C PHE A 104 14.31 2.14 17.82
N ARG A 105 15.22 1.69 18.70
CA ARG A 105 16.33 2.54 19.17
C ARG A 105 17.17 3.03 18.00
N SER A 106 17.56 2.14 17.10
CA SER A 106 18.34 2.48 15.90
C SER A 106 17.62 3.50 15.00
N GLN A 107 16.30 3.36 14.81
CA GLN A 107 15.50 4.30 14.02
C GLN A 107 15.35 5.67 14.71
N ILE A 108 15.12 5.69 16.01
CA ILE A 108 14.95 6.93 16.80
C ILE A 108 16.25 7.72 16.81
N GLU A 109 17.36 7.04 17.09
CA GLU A 109 18.69 7.62 17.20
C GLU A 109 19.33 7.94 15.83
N ALA A 110 18.71 7.48 14.73
CA ALA A 110 19.20 7.74 13.38
C ALA A 110 19.43 9.24 13.15
N SER A 111 20.66 9.56 12.77
CA SER A 111 21.12 10.94 12.60
C SER A 111 20.32 11.69 11.52
N LEU A 112 20.19 13.01 11.70
CA LEU A 112 19.53 13.86 10.71
C LEU A 112 20.19 13.79 9.31
N PRO A 113 21.53 13.76 9.18
CA PRO A 113 22.18 13.56 7.88
C PRO A 113 21.78 12.26 7.19
N LEU A 114 21.71 11.14 7.95
CA LEU A 114 21.27 9.85 7.41
C LEU A 114 19.82 9.95 6.90
N LYS A 115 18.90 10.48 7.72
CA LYS A 115 17.49 10.66 7.33
C LYS A 115 17.34 11.47 6.03
N LYS A 116 18.08 12.58 5.90
CA LYS A 116 18.09 13.42 4.68
C LYS A 116 18.67 12.71 3.46
N GLN A 117 19.70 11.88 3.64
CA GLN A 117 20.28 11.08 2.55
C GLN A 117 19.36 9.95 2.11
N LEU A 118 18.63 9.33 3.04
CA LEU A 118 17.61 8.33 2.71
C LEU A 118 16.45 8.98 1.95
N TRP A 119 15.97 10.13 2.41
CA TRP A 119 14.92 10.89 1.72
C TRP A 119 15.31 11.29 0.30
N GLN A 120 16.55 11.73 0.11
CA GLN A 120 17.08 12.01 -1.23
C GLN A 120 16.96 10.78 -2.14
N GLN A 121 17.36 9.59 -1.67
CA GLN A 121 17.25 8.35 -2.46
C GLN A 121 15.80 8.02 -2.81
N THR A 122 14.89 8.20 -1.85
CA THR A 122 13.45 8.04 -2.05
C THR A 122 12.92 8.94 -3.17
N ILE A 123 13.20 10.25 -3.11
CA ILE A 123 12.71 11.19 -4.12
C ILE A 123 13.36 10.98 -5.48
N LYS A 124 14.66 10.64 -5.53
CA LYS A 124 15.33 10.26 -6.78
C LYS A 124 14.60 9.11 -7.48
N GLN A 125 14.24 8.06 -6.73
CA GLN A 125 13.54 6.93 -7.30
C GLN A 125 12.08 7.27 -7.68
N LYS A 126 11.37 8.04 -6.84
CA LYS A 126 10.02 8.54 -7.15
C LYS A 126 9.99 9.24 -8.51
N ILE A 127 10.86 10.23 -8.70
CA ILE A 127 10.90 11.02 -9.94
C ILE A 127 11.26 10.13 -11.13
N SER A 128 12.21 9.21 -10.96
CA SER A 128 12.63 8.28 -12.02
C SER A 128 11.49 7.33 -12.43
N ASN A 129 10.74 6.79 -11.47
CA ASN A 129 9.60 5.92 -11.73
C ASN A 129 8.42 6.69 -12.34
N GLN A 130 8.20 7.95 -11.93
CA GLN A 130 7.20 8.84 -12.54
C GLN A 130 7.55 9.17 -14.00
N ALA A 131 8.82 9.48 -14.27
CA ALA A 131 9.32 9.71 -15.64
C ALA A 131 9.11 8.46 -16.52
N LYS A 132 9.44 7.28 -15.98
CA LYS A 132 9.24 6.03 -16.69
C LYS A 132 7.77 5.76 -16.99
N LEU A 133 6.87 5.91 -16.01
CA LEU A 133 5.44 5.71 -16.24
C LEU A 133 4.91 6.66 -17.31
N LEU A 134 5.27 7.95 -17.25
CA LEU A 134 4.88 8.92 -18.29
C LEU A 134 5.32 8.49 -19.69
N SER A 135 6.54 7.95 -19.82
CA SER A 135 7.04 7.46 -21.12
C SER A 135 6.31 6.23 -21.66
N ILE A 136 5.65 5.46 -20.78
CA ILE A 136 4.86 4.28 -21.16
C ILE A 136 3.46 4.70 -21.62
N TYR A 137 2.82 5.63 -20.89
CA TYR A 137 1.41 5.99 -21.10
C TYR A 137 1.20 7.23 -21.96
N THR A 138 2.25 8.04 -22.20
CA THR A 138 2.14 9.32 -22.92
C THR A 138 3.32 9.51 -23.88
N ASN A 139 3.20 10.46 -24.81
CA ASN A 139 4.30 10.88 -25.71
C ASN A 139 5.10 12.09 -25.15
N THR A 140 4.99 12.35 -23.84
CA THR A 140 5.63 13.50 -23.19
C THR A 140 7.14 13.33 -23.11
N ASP A 141 7.92 14.39 -23.33
CA ASP A 141 9.36 14.35 -23.06
C ASP A 141 9.65 14.27 -21.56
N VAL A 142 10.29 13.19 -21.13
CA VAL A 142 10.61 12.94 -19.72
C VAL A 142 12.09 13.20 -19.38
N GLY A 143 12.90 13.63 -20.35
CA GLY A 143 14.33 13.90 -20.15
C GLY A 143 14.59 14.92 -19.03
N CYS A 144 13.72 15.93 -18.91
CA CYS A 144 13.78 16.91 -17.84
C CYS A 144 13.62 16.29 -16.44
N MET A 145 12.78 15.26 -16.28
CA MET A 145 12.54 14.60 -15.00
C MET A 145 13.74 13.76 -14.56
N TYR A 146 14.38 13.03 -15.47
CA TYR A 146 15.64 12.33 -15.16
C TYR A 146 16.73 13.32 -14.73
N ALA A 147 16.84 14.46 -15.43
CA ALA A 147 17.78 15.51 -15.04
C ALA A 147 17.46 16.12 -13.66
N TRP A 148 16.18 16.22 -13.26
CA TRP A 148 15.79 16.62 -11.91
C TRP A 148 16.12 15.54 -10.89
N ALA A 149 15.83 14.27 -11.17
CA ALA A 149 16.19 13.14 -10.31
C ALA A 149 17.69 13.12 -10.01
N ASP A 150 18.55 13.36 -10.99
CA ASP A 150 20.00 13.41 -10.77
C ASP A 150 20.43 14.57 -9.86
N LYS A 151 19.72 15.70 -9.93
CA LYS A 151 19.99 16.92 -9.16
C LYS A 151 19.45 16.90 -7.73
N VAL A 152 18.55 15.98 -7.36
CA VAL A 152 18.02 15.90 -5.98
C VAL A 152 19.18 15.79 -5.00
N ARG A 153 19.27 16.75 -4.06
CA ARG A 153 20.29 16.82 -3.00
C ARG A 153 19.75 16.25 -1.69
N SER A 154 20.64 16.04 -0.72
CA SER A 154 20.29 15.54 0.62
C SER A 154 19.18 16.39 1.26
N GLY A 155 18.03 15.78 1.55
CA GLY A 155 16.86 16.44 2.11
C GLY A 155 16.01 17.25 1.12
N ASP A 156 16.29 17.18 -0.19
CA ASP A 156 15.61 17.91 -1.27
C ASP A 156 15.32 19.42 -1.00
N PRO A 157 16.35 20.23 -0.68
CA PRO A 157 16.16 21.63 -0.29
C PRO A 157 15.63 22.52 -1.42
N GLU A 158 15.84 22.14 -2.69
CA GLU A 158 15.36 22.87 -3.87
C GLU A 158 13.93 22.44 -4.28
N ASN A 159 13.32 21.52 -3.52
CA ASN A 159 11.96 21.01 -3.72
C ASN A 159 11.75 20.47 -5.15
N LEU A 160 12.72 19.68 -5.62
CA LEU A 160 12.64 19.04 -6.93
C LEU A 160 11.52 18.01 -6.99
N GLU A 161 11.13 17.43 -5.85
CA GLU A 161 9.92 16.63 -5.71
C GLU A 161 8.68 17.38 -6.22
N ALA A 162 8.39 18.56 -5.68
CA ALA A 162 7.18 19.30 -6.05
C ALA A 162 7.22 19.75 -7.52
N ARG A 163 8.39 20.16 -8.00
CA ARG A 163 8.59 20.52 -9.42
C ARG A 163 8.29 19.33 -10.34
N ALA A 164 8.85 18.16 -10.03
CA ALA A 164 8.63 16.95 -10.79
C ALA A 164 7.17 16.49 -10.72
N ALA A 165 6.53 16.57 -9.54
CA ALA A 165 5.13 16.21 -9.36
C ALA A 165 4.18 17.14 -10.16
N ALA A 166 4.43 18.44 -10.17
CA ALA A 166 3.64 19.39 -10.95
C ALA A 166 3.73 19.09 -12.45
N TYR A 167 4.94 18.81 -12.96
CA TYR A 167 5.13 18.39 -14.34
C TYR A 167 4.45 17.04 -14.60
N TYR A 168 4.59 16.08 -13.69
CA TYR A 168 4.04 14.75 -13.81
C TYR A 168 2.51 14.76 -13.96
N TRP A 169 1.81 15.35 -12.99
CA TRP A 169 0.34 15.35 -12.99
C TRP A 169 -0.25 16.14 -14.16
N LYS A 170 0.39 17.25 -14.56
CA LYS A 170 -0.03 18.04 -15.71
C LYS A 170 -0.03 17.23 -17.02
N ASN A 171 0.93 16.33 -17.17
CA ASN A 171 1.10 15.56 -18.40
C ASN A 171 0.45 14.16 -18.34
N LEU A 172 0.31 13.56 -17.15
CA LEU A 172 -0.29 12.24 -17.00
C LEU A 172 -1.79 12.25 -17.32
N PHE A 173 -2.50 13.29 -16.90
CA PHE A 173 -3.92 13.48 -17.14
C PHE A 173 -4.17 14.70 -18.02
N SER A 174 -3.47 14.78 -19.15
CA SER A 174 -3.56 15.91 -20.10
C SER A 174 -4.99 16.14 -20.61
N ASP A 175 -5.81 15.10 -20.65
CA ASP A 175 -7.19 15.14 -21.14
C ASP A 175 -8.20 15.62 -20.08
N ILE A 176 -7.75 15.82 -18.84
CA ILE A 176 -8.56 16.33 -17.73
C ILE A 176 -8.15 17.79 -17.48
N PRO A 177 -8.98 18.77 -17.87
CA PRO A 177 -8.66 20.18 -17.68
C PRO A 177 -8.37 20.51 -16.22
N ASP A 178 -7.27 21.22 -15.98
CA ASP A 178 -6.86 21.72 -14.67
C ASP A 178 -6.84 20.65 -13.56
N PHE A 179 -6.46 19.40 -13.89
CA PHE A 179 -6.36 18.34 -12.90
C PHE A 179 -5.43 18.72 -11.75
N VAL A 180 -5.95 18.65 -10.53
CA VAL A 180 -5.19 18.83 -9.29
C VAL A 180 -5.28 17.55 -8.47
N ARG A 181 -4.11 17.01 -8.10
CA ARG A 181 -4.01 15.89 -7.17
C ARG A 181 -4.41 16.36 -5.76
N GLY A 182 -5.47 15.78 -5.20
CA GLY A 182 -5.99 16.13 -3.88
C GLY A 182 -6.79 15.03 -3.18
N ARG A 183 -6.93 15.16 -1.86
CA ARG A 183 -7.71 14.21 -1.05
C ARG A 183 -9.21 14.27 -1.36
N GLU A 184 -9.74 15.48 -1.51
CA GLU A 184 -11.14 15.75 -1.84
C GLU A 184 -11.28 16.22 -3.30
N GLY A 185 -10.35 15.83 -4.16
CA GLY A 185 -10.39 16.20 -5.58
C GLY A 185 -11.38 15.33 -6.36
N GLU A 186 -11.82 15.85 -7.51
CA GLU A 186 -12.64 15.12 -8.46
C GLU A 186 -11.93 13.89 -9.05
N PRO A 187 -12.67 12.91 -9.60
CA PRO A 187 -12.09 11.77 -10.30
C PRO A 187 -11.03 12.19 -11.33
N PRO A 188 -9.90 11.46 -11.43
CA PRO A 188 -9.61 10.15 -10.84
C PRO A 188 -8.99 10.18 -9.43
N ASN A 189 -9.08 11.28 -8.67
CA ASN A 189 -8.52 11.32 -7.31
C ASN A 189 -9.10 10.25 -6.37
N ASN A 190 -10.39 9.92 -6.50
CA ASN A 190 -11.02 8.81 -5.78
C ASN A 190 -10.25 7.48 -5.96
N LEU A 191 -9.88 7.14 -7.20
CA LEU A 191 -9.11 5.94 -7.53
C LEU A 191 -7.70 6.00 -6.95
N LEU A 192 -7.00 7.12 -7.15
CA LEU A 192 -5.64 7.34 -6.63
C LEU A 192 -5.61 7.27 -5.11
N ASN A 193 -6.58 7.89 -4.42
CA ASN A 193 -6.68 7.89 -2.96
C ASN A 193 -6.92 6.47 -2.43
N TYR A 194 -7.81 5.72 -3.07
CA TYR A 194 -8.09 4.33 -2.68
C TYR A 194 -6.86 3.44 -2.87
N GLY A 195 -6.23 3.50 -4.05
CA GLY A 195 -5.02 2.73 -4.35
C GLY A 195 -3.83 3.08 -3.44
N TYR A 196 -3.62 4.37 -3.15
CA TYR A 196 -2.60 4.79 -2.20
C TYR A 196 -2.90 4.36 -0.76
N ALA A 197 -4.17 4.26 -0.36
CA ALA A 197 -4.50 3.74 0.96
C ALA A 197 -4.17 2.24 1.08
N ILE A 198 -4.42 1.44 0.03
CA ILE A 198 -3.98 0.04 -0.04
C ILE A 198 -2.45 -0.05 0.01
N LEU A 199 -1.76 0.73 -0.81
CA LEU A 199 -0.30 0.75 -0.85
C LEU A 199 0.30 1.14 0.52
N ARG A 200 -0.26 2.16 1.18
CA ARG A 200 0.15 2.56 2.53
C ARG A 200 0.01 1.40 3.52
N ALA A 201 -1.09 0.66 3.48
CA ALA A 201 -1.30 -0.49 4.36
C ALA A 201 -0.24 -1.60 4.12
N VAL A 202 0.10 -1.88 2.86
CA VAL A 202 1.14 -2.84 2.48
C VAL A 202 2.53 -2.41 2.98
N VAL A 203 2.86 -1.12 2.84
CA VAL A 203 4.14 -0.57 3.32
C VAL A 203 4.20 -0.56 4.84
N ALA A 204 3.14 -0.13 5.53
CA ALA A 204 3.07 -0.12 6.99
C ALA A 204 3.21 -1.53 7.58
N ARG A 205 2.54 -2.53 6.98
CA ARG A 205 2.73 -3.95 7.29
C ARG A 205 4.20 -4.39 7.15
N SER A 206 4.84 -3.99 6.06
CA SER A 206 6.25 -4.34 5.80
C SER A 206 7.21 -3.69 6.81
N LEU A 207 6.93 -2.44 7.21
CA LEU A 207 7.68 -1.70 8.24
C LEU A 207 7.59 -2.40 9.60
N VAL A 208 6.39 -2.78 10.04
CA VAL A 208 6.20 -3.50 11.32
C VAL A 208 6.91 -4.85 11.32
N ALA A 209 6.81 -5.62 10.23
CA ALA A 209 7.55 -6.88 10.08
C ALA A 209 9.08 -6.70 10.12
N SER A 210 9.56 -5.55 9.64
CA SER A 210 10.97 -5.17 9.70
C SER A 210 11.37 -4.58 11.06
N GLY A 211 10.46 -4.51 12.03
CA GLY A 211 10.68 -3.96 13.35
C GLY A 211 10.89 -2.45 13.35
N LEU A 212 10.22 -1.72 12.44
CA LEU A 212 10.28 -0.26 12.34
C LEU A 212 8.95 0.37 12.76
N LEU A 213 9.00 1.59 13.30
CA LEU A 213 7.85 2.43 13.64
C LEU A 213 7.29 3.07 12.38
N PRO A 214 6.08 2.71 11.90
CA PRO A 214 5.49 3.29 10.69
C PRO A 214 5.16 4.78 10.81
N THR A 215 5.07 5.29 12.03
CA THR A 215 4.65 6.65 12.35
C THR A 215 5.83 7.64 12.35
N LEU A 216 7.07 7.16 12.49
CA LEU A 216 8.27 7.98 12.63
C LEU A 216 9.01 8.10 11.30
N GLY A 217 8.67 9.13 10.52
CA GLY A 217 9.21 9.38 9.19
C GLY A 217 10.70 9.75 9.16
N ILE A 218 11.29 9.60 7.97
CA ILE A 218 12.63 10.09 7.64
C ILE A 218 12.59 11.54 7.12
N HIS A 219 11.44 11.99 6.61
CA HIS A 219 11.22 13.37 6.19
C HIS A 219 9.93 13.94 6.77
N HIS A 220 8.80 13.27 6.51
CA HIS A 220 7.52 13.71 7.05
C HIS A 220 7.49 13.54 8.58
N HIS A 221 7.06 14.61 9.25
CA HIS A 221 6.93 14.69 10.71
C HIS A 221 5.63 15.39 11.12
N ASN A 222 4.65 15.42 10.22
CA ASN A 222 3.40 16.14 10.41
C ASN A 222 2.63 15.56 11.60
N ARG A 223 2.29 16.41 12.58
CA ARG A 223 1.50 16.06 13.76
C ARG A 223 0.15 15.41 13.43
N TYR A 224 -0.40 15.66 12.25
CA TYR A 224 -1.69 15.13 11.80
C TYR A 224 -1.58 13.89 10.91
N ASN A 225 -0.37 13.46 10.51
CA ASN A 225 -0.18 12.26 9.71
C ASN A 225 0.27 11.08 10.58
N ALA A 226 -0.61 10.09 10.74
CA ALA A 226 -0.36 8.93 11.59
C ALA A 226 0.72 7.98 11.04
N TYR A 227 1.00 7.96 9.73
CA TYR A 227 1.87 6.96 9.10
C TYR A 227 2.99 7.59 8.26
N CYS A 228 3.68 8.58 8.82
CA CYS A 228 4.69 9.37 8.10
C CYS A 228 5.77 8.50 7.41
N LEU A 229 6.29 7.45 8.07
CA LEU A 229 7.30 6.61 7.44
C LEU A 229 6.72 5.74 6.33
N ALA A 230 5.48 5.27 6.48
CA ALA A 230 4.84 4.52 5.40
C ALA A 230 4.63 5.40 4.17
N ASP A 231 4.24 6.67 4.38
CA ASP A 231 4.11 7.66 3.31
C ASP A 231 5.46 7.99 2.67
N ASP A 232 6.54 8.13 3.45
CA ASP A 232 7.90 8.33 2.91
C ASP A 232 8.31 7.14 2.01
N ILE A 233 8.15 5.91 2.51
CA ILE A 233 8.67 4.71 1.85
C ILE A 233 7.82 4.30 0.64
N MET A 234 6.53 4.64 0.62
CA MET A 234 5.67 4.35 -0.53
C MET A 234 5.90 5.29 -1.72
N GLU A 235 6.63 6.40 -1.58
CA GLU A 235 6.82 7.38 -2.66
C GLU A 235 7.30 6.77 -3.99
N PRO A 236 8.33 5.88 -4.03
CA PRO A 236 8.76 5.24 -5.27
C PRO A 236 7.79 4.18 -5.81
N TYR A 237 6.84 3.74 -4.99
CA TYR A 237 5.81 2.77 -5.34
C TYR A 237 4.54 3.43 -5.89
N ARG A 238 4.33 4.74 -5.68
CA ARG A 238 3.13 5.45 -6.17
C ARG A 238 2.91 5.28 -7.68
N PRO A 239 3.93 5.35 -8.56
CA PRO A 239 3.73 5.19 -10.00
C PRO A 239 3.15 3.84 -10.41
N TYR A 240 3.33 2.78 -9.61
CA TYR A 240 2.68 1.49 -9.86
C TYR A 240 1.16 1.58 -9.66
N VAL A 241 0.71 2.32 -8.65
CA VAL A 241 -0.71 2.59 -8.43
C VAL A 241 -1.27 3.47 -9.54
N ASP A 242 -0.50 4.50 -9.92
CA ASP A 242 -0.89 5.42 -10.99
C ASP A 242 -1.12 4.67 -12.31
N GLY A 243 -0.25 3.71 -12.65
CA GLY A 243 -0.43 2.81 -13.81
C GLY A 243 -1.73 2.00 -13.75
N VAL A 244 -2.04 1.39 -12.60
CA VAL A 244 -3.32 0.67 -12.43
C VAL A 244 -4.52 1.61 -12.59
N VAL A 245 -4.43 2.84 -12.10
CA VAL A 245 -5.50 3.83 -12.27
C VAL A 245 -5.70 4.19 -13.74
N LEU A 246 -4.62 4.38 -14.50
CA LEU A 246 -4.69 4.61 -15.95
C LEU A 246 -5.33 3.42 -16.68
N ASP A 247 -4.94 2.19 -16.34
CA ASP A 247 -5.52 0.98 -16.92
C ASP A 247 -7.02 0.86 -16.60
N VAL A 248 -7.44 1.23 -15.38
CA VAL A 248 -8.85 1.29 -14.98
C VAL A 248 -9.60 2.31 -15.83
N MET A 249 -9.08 3.54 -15.94
CA MET A 249 -9.68 4.61 -16.73
C MET A 249 -9.80 4.22 -18.21
N ALA A 250 -8.79 3.55 -18.77
CA ALA A 250 -8.81 3.08 -20.16
C ALA A 250 -9.81 1.94 -20.40
N SER A 251 -10.18 1.19 -19.36
CA SER A 251 -11.04 0.00 -19.46
C SER A 251 -12.44 0.20 -18.90
N THR A 252 -12.83 1.41 -18.52
CA THR A 252 -14.14 1.68 -17.91
C THR A 252 -14.63 3.08 -18.29
N THR A 253 -15.88 3.17 -18.75
CA THR A 253 -16.48 4.42 -19.24
C THR A 253 -16.81 5.42 -18.13
N ASP A 254 -17.19 4.94 -16.95
CA ASP A 254 -17.51 5.76 -15.78
C ASP A 254 -16.73 5.28 -14.55
N TYR A 255 -15.91 6.18 -14.02
CA TYR A 255 -15.09 5.98 -12.83
C TYR A 255 -15.34 7.05 -11.76
N SER A 256 -16.49 7.73 -11.84
CA SER A 256 -16.92 8.70 -10.83
C SER A 256 -17.09 8.06 -9.46
N GLU A 257 -17.54 6.80 -9.42
CA GLU A 257 -17.71 6.02 -8.21
C GLU A 257 -16.79 4.79 -8.15
N LEU A 258 -16.42 4.38 -6.93
CA LEU A 258 -15.65 3.16 -6.68
C LEU A 258 -16.58 1.93 -6.70
N THR A 259 -16.91 1.48 -7.91
CA THR A 259 -17.69 0.25 -8.11
C THR A 259 -16.92 -0.98 -7.63
N LYS A 260 -17.62 -2.10 -7.42
CA LYS A 260 -16.98 -3.39 -7.03
C LYS A 260 -15.94 -3.83 -8.05
N GLU A 261 -16.21 -3.64 -9.34
CA GLU A 261 -15.29 -4.00 -10.43
C GLU A 261 -14.01 -3.17 -10.40
N ILE A 262 -14.14 -1.85 -10.21
CA ILE A 262 -13.00 -0.94 -10.07
C ILE A 262 -12.18 -1.31 -8.82
N LYS A 263 -12.84 -1.56 -7.68
CA LYS A 263 -12.15 -1.99 -6.45
C LYS A 263 -11.37 -3.28 -6.65
N MET A 264 -11.93 -4.27 -7.35
CA MET A 264 -11.20 -5.53 -7.63
C MET A 264 -9.91 -5.29 -8.42
N LYS A 265 -9.92 -4.36 -9.41
CA LYS A 265 -8.71 -3.97 -10.14
C LYS A 265 -7.68 -3.31 -9.21
N LEU A 266 -8.12 -2.37 -8.36
CA LEU A 266 -7.23 -1.69 -7.40
C LEU A 266 -6.68 -2.64 -6.32
N LEU A 267 -7.45 -3.64 -5.89
CA LEU A 267 -7.02 -4.64 -4.90
C LEU A 267 -5.92 -5.59 -5.43
N ALA A 268 -5.61 -5.54 -6.72
CA ALA A 268 -4.46 -6.24 -7.31
C ALA A 268 -3.11 -5.54 -7.02
N ILE A 269 -3.11 -4.30 -6.52
CA ILE A 269 -1.88 -3.53 -6.21
C ILE A 269 -0.82 -4.34 -5.43
N PRO A 270 -1.16 -5.08 -4.34
CA PRO A 270 -0.16 -5.81 -3.56
C PRO A 270 0.55 -6.93 -4.32
N VAL A 271 -0.07 -7.44 -5.40
CA VAL A 271 0.45 -8.54 -6.22
C VAL A 271 1.00 -8.09 -7.57
N LEU A 272 1.05 -6.77 -7.83
CA LEU A 272 1.69 -6.24 -9.04
C LEU A 272 3.14 -6.67 -9.11
N ASP A 273 3.58 -6.98 -10.32
CA ASP A 273 4.96 -7.29 -10.59
C ASP A 273 5.85 -6.04 -10.45
N THR A 274 6.93 -6.17 -9.69
CA THR A 274 7.94 -5.12 -9.48
C THR A 274 9.34 -5.70 -9.68
N THR A 275 10.30 -4.86 -10.07
CA THR A 275 11.68 -5.28 -10.28
C THR A 275 12.60 -4.56 -9.30
N ILE A 276 13.38 -5.33 -8.54
CA ILE A 276 14.43 -4.83 -7.66
C ILE A 276 15.73 -5.56 -8.01
N GLY A 277 16.76 -4.84 -8.47
CA GLY A 277 18.08 -5.42 -8.76
C GLY A 277 18.01 -6.62 -9.71
N ASN A 278 17.28 -6.47 -10.83
CA ASN A 278 16.99 -7.51 -11.83
C ASN A 278 16.16 -8.71 -11.35
N LYS A 279 15.61 -8.68 -10.13
CA LYS A 279 14.71 -9.73 -9.63
C LYS A 279 13.28 -9.24 -9.65
N LYS A 280 12.43 -9.97 -10.36
CA LYS A 280 10.99 -9.73 -10.43
C LYS A 280 10.31 -10.36 -9.21
N SER A 281 9.45 -9.60 -8.53
CA SER A 281 8.66 -10.10 -7.41
C SER A 281 7.37 -9.29 -7.22
N PRO A 282 6.35 -9.84 -6.54
CA PRO A 282 5.16 -9.07 -6.19
C PRO A 282 5.49 -7.83 -5.36
N LEU A 283 4.72 -6.75 -5.52
CA LEU A 283 4.91 -5.45 -4.87
C LEU A 283 5.06 -5.60 -3.35
N MET A 284 4.21 -6.42 -2.72
CA MET A 284 4.26 -6.65 -1.28
C MET A 284 5.56 -7.35 -0.81
N ILE A 285 6.23 -8.11 -1.68
CA ILE A 285 7.56 -8.67 -1.40
C ILE A 285 8.63 -7.60 -1.58
N ALA A 286 8.53 -6.80 -2.63
CA ALA A 286 9.43 -5.67 -2.86
C ALA A 286 9.40 -4.67 -1.69
N THR A 287 8.22 -4.34 -1.16
CA THR A 287 8.12 -3.46 0.02
C THR A 287 8.84 -4.03 1.23
N GLN A 288 8.78 -5.36 1.45
CA GLN A 288 9.53 -6.02 2.52
C GLN A 288 11.05 -5.94 2.30
N GLN A 289 11.53 -6.06 1.06
CA GLN A 289 12.94 -5.86 0.72
C GLN A 289 13.39 -4.42 1.00
N THR A 290 12.58 -3.43 0.58
CA THR A 290 12.82 -2.02 0.86
C THR A 290 12.89 -1.75 2.36
N THR A 291 11.91 -2.17 3.15
CA THR A 291 11.90 -1.88 4.59
C THR A 291 12.99 -2.63 5.36
N SER A 292 13.37 -3.82 4.90
CA SER A 292 14.54 -4.53 5.41
C SER A 292 15.84 -3.75 5.13
N SER A 293 16.01 -3.23 3.90
CA SER A 293 17.16 -2.38 3.56
C SER A 293 17.18 -1.07 4.35
N LEU A 294 16.00 -0.49 4.63
CA LEU A 294 15.86 0.70 5.45
C LEU A 294 16.36 0.47 6.88
N TYR A 295 15.99 -0.66 7.49
CA TYR A 295 16.54 -1.02 8.80
C TYR A 295 18.06 -1.14 8.76
N LYS A 296 18.63 -1.80 7.74
CA LYS A 296 20.09 -1.91 7.56
C LYS A 296 20.77 -0.56 7.41
N CYS A 297 20.08 0.43 6.84
CA CYS A 297 20.57 1.80 6.82
C CYS A 297 20.59 2.44 8.21
N PHE A 298 19.57 2.20 9.03
CA PHE A 298 19.53 2.69 10.41
C PHE A 298 20.56 2.00 11.32
N SER A 299 20.82 0.70 11.14
CA SER A 299 21.86 -0.03 11.89
C SER A 299 23.29 0.25 11.40
N GLY A 300 23.44 0.92 10.25
CA GLY A 300 24.74 1.24 9.66
C GLY A 300 25.37 0.10 8.84
N GLU A 301 24.67 -1.03 8.69
CA GLU A 301 25.10 -2.16 7.85
C GLU A 301 25.14 -1.81 6.35
N GLN A 302 24.29 -0.88 5.92
CA GLN A 302 24.16 -0.47 4.53
C GLN A 302 23.97 1.05 4.41
N ARG A 303 24.28 1.64 3.26
CA ARG A 303 24.10 3.09 3.01
C ARG A 303 22.96 3.43 2.05
N ARG A 304 22.51 2.45 1.27
CA ARG A 304 21.54 2.66 0.19
C ARG A 304 20.25 1.93 0.43
N LEU A 305 19.13 2.58 0.17
CA LEU A 305 17.84 1.92 0.09
C LEU A 305 17.74 1.11 -1.18
N VAL A 306 16.97 0.04 -1.09
CA VAL A 306 16.60 -0.77 -2.24
C VAL A 306 15.16 -0.43 -2.58
N TYR A 307 14.92 0.08 -3.79
CA TYR A 307 13.61 0.46 -4.29
C TYR A 307 13.33 -0.21 -5.64
N PRO A 308 12.04 -0.32 -6.02
CA PRO A 308 11.69 -0.90 -7.29
C PRO A 308 11.95 0.09 -8.44
N GLU A 309 12.30 -0.47 -9.59
CA GLU A 309 12.49 0.23 -10.85
C GLU A 309 11.37 -0.16 -11.81
N LEU A 310 10.76 0.86 -12.43
CA LEU A 310 9.64 0.71 -13.37
C LEU A 310 10.16 0.55 -14.81
#